data_AF-B9THU5-F1
#
_entry.id   AF-B9THU5-F1
#
_cell.length_a   1.000
_cell.length_b   1.000
_cell.length_c   1.000
_cell.angle_alpha   90.00
_cell.angle_beta   90.00
_cell.angle_gamma   90.00
#
_symmetry.space_group_name_H-M   'P 1'
#
loop_
_entity.id
_entity.type
_entity.pdbx_description
1 polymer ?
#
loop_
_entity_poly.entity_id
_entity_poly.type
_entity_poly.pdbx_seq_one_letter_code
_entity_poly.pdbx_strand_id
1 'polypeptide(L)'
;MTASRGLWLVAAILLLISSGSPVFANDCVPVPQTVEPGRLAALSRGFNADGWINDAAPSRELLQELRRAGMSHVRLPVPAERVMPRFAGKAERDETLRVLDQALKQLTALGYATSVDLHPGERFSRLHKEDPDAALRQMQEAWSGLAGVIRSYPANRIFAELLNEPDVDADRWQTEVETLAVFVRKLLPTTTLVVGPVNWQRADSLPRFRPLPDPNVVYAIHFYDPMVFTHQAHWDAQDPLHDIIDLPYPINASDPKVQAIRRDLEARGATKALGMLDVAIAAAKDRPGADRWLAPALQWQRQFARPIIINEFGVLKAGAPRQSRVRWLAEVTAYARDHCWGWTHWELAQGFGLVDRSTGKPDPDVMRALLGGASRPSRR
;
A
#
# COMPACT_ATOMS: atom_id res chain seq x y z
N MET A 1 -21.36 10.03 -71.33
CA MET A 1 -22.07 9.56 -70.11
C MET A 1 -21.05 8.82 -69.25
N THR A 2 -20.48 9.53 -68.29
CA THR A 2 -19.35 9.12 -67.45
C THR A 2 -19.84 8.52 -66.13
N ALA A 3 -19.50 7.27 -65.85
CA ALA A 3 -19.75 6.62 -64.57
C ALA A 3 -18.51 6.73 -63.68
N SER A 4 -18.63 7.43 -62.55
CA SER A 4 -17.61 7.58 -61.52
C SER A 4 -17.70 6.42 -60.52
N ARG A 5 -16.60 5.71 -60.29
CA ARG A 5 -16.43 4.77 -59.17
C ARG A 5 -15.65 5.48 -58.05
N GLY A 6 -16.30 5.72 -56.92
CA GLY A 6 -15.67 6.26 -55.72
C GLY A 6 -14.86 5.20 -54.97
N LEU A 7 -13.57 5.46 -54.77
CA LEU A 7 -12.74 4.77 -53.78
C LEU A 7 -12.94 5.45 -52.41
N TRP A 8 -13.38 4.69 -51.41
CA TRP A 8 -13.37 5.11 -50.01
C TRP A 8 -12.02 4.76 -49.39
N LEU A 9 -11.21 5.77 -49.05
CA LEU A 9 -10.05 5.61 -48.17
C LEU A 9 -10.53 5.59 -46.71
N VAL A 10 -10.32 4.47 -46.02
CA VAL A 10 -10.45 4.38 -44.56
C VAL A 10 -9.12 4.81 -43.94
N ALA A 11 -9.08 6.00 -43.34
CA ALA A 11 -7.93 6.46 -42.58
C ALA A 11 -7.95 5.82 -41.18
N ALA A 12 -6.99 4.95 -40.89
CA ALA A 12 -6.77 4.41 -39.56
C ALA A 12 -6.12 5.48 -38.66
N ILE A 13 -6.87 5.98 -37.68
CA ILE A 13 -6.34 6.88 -36.65
C ILE A 13 -5.62 6.02 -35.60
N LEU A 14 -4.28 6.01 -35.69
CA LEU A 14 -3.42 5.53 -34.61
C LEU A 14 -3.51 6.51 -33.43
N LEU A 15 -4.28 6.14 -32.40
CA LEU A 15 -4.20 6.79 -31.09
C LEU A 15 -2.81 6.53 -30.49
N LEU A 16 -1.91 7.50 -30.67
CA LEU A 16 -0.69 7.62 -29.88
C LEU A 16 -1.10 7.85 -28.43
N ILE A 17 -1.12 6.76 -27.65
CA ILE A 17 -1.14 6.84 -26.19
C ILE A 17 0.19 7.50 -25.81
N SER A 18 0.12 8.79 -25.47
CA SER A 18 1.20 9.53 -24.85
C SER A 18 1.65 8.75 -23.61
N SER A 19 2.73 7.99 -23.74
CA SER A 19 3.53 7.49 -22.65
C SER A 19 4.18 8.69 -21.97
N GLY A 20 3.44 9.34 -21.07
CA GLY A 20 4.00 10.38 -20.21
C GLY A 20 5.25 9.81 -19.53
N SER A 21 6.35 10.56 -19.58
CA SER A 21 7.60 10.18 -18.96
C SER A 21 7.37 9.71 -17.52
N PRO A 22 8.08 8.68 -17.03
CA PRO A 22 7.99 8.28 -15.63
C PRO A 22 8.35 9.49 -14.76
N VAL A 23 7.44 9.85 -13.85
CA VAL A 23 7.45 11.09 -13.04
C VAL A 23 8.46 11.02 -11.88
N PHE A 24 9.62 10.40 -12.11
CA PHE A 24 10.77 10.50 -11.20
C PHE A 24 11.78 11.53 -11.67
N ALA A 25 11.55 12.16 -12.82
CA ALA A 25 12.65 12.64 -13.63
C ALA A 25 13.45 13.83 -13.08
N ASN A 26 12.97 14.65 -12.13
CA ASN A 26 13.71 15.90 -11.81
C ASN A 26 13.86 16.34 -10.34
N ASP A 27 13.14 15.81 -9.35
CA ASP A 27 13.09 16.47 -8.02
C ASP A 27 13.50 15.61 -6.81
N CYS A 28 13.76 14.32 -6.97
CA CYS A 28 14.08 13.45 -5.83
C CYS A 28 15.54 12.99 -5.86
N VAL A 29 16.16 12.75 -4.70
CA VAL A 29 17.58 12.34 -4.60
C VAL A 29 17.70 10.86 -4.97
N PRO A 30 18.24 10.50 -6.16
CA PRO A 30 18.31 9.11 -6.56
C PRO A 30 19.48 8.46 -5.82
N VAL A 31 19.16 7.56 -4.88
CA VAL A 31 20.14 6.58 -4.40
C VAL A 31 20.40 5.58 -5.53
N PRO A 32 21.62 5.07 -5.77
CA PRO A 32 21.83 3.98 -6.72
C PRO A 32 20.84 2.84 -6.44
N GLN A 33 20.04 2.46 -7.44
CA GLN A 33 18.98 1.48 -7.25
C GLN A 33 19.41 0.11 -7.78
N THR A 34 19.09 -0.94 -7.03
CA THR A 34 19.34 -2.32 -7.45
C THR A 34 18.24 -2.90 -8.34
N VAL A 35 17.10 -2.22 -8.40
CA VAL A 35 15.92 -2.57 -9.22
C VAL A 35 15.86 -1.66 -10.45
N GLU A 36 15.42 -2.22 -11.57
CA GLU A 36 15.27 -1.49 -12.83
C GLU A 36 14.34 -0.26 -12.68
N PRO A 37 14.74 0.94 -13.15
CA PRO A 37 13.98 2.18 -12.93
C PRO A 37 12.52 2.16 -13.41
N GLY A 38 12.24 1.53 -14.55
CA GLY A 38 10.88 1.37 -15.08
C GLY A 38 9.95 0.59 -14.15
N ARG A 39 10.48 -0.38 -13.38
CA ARG A 39 9.72 -1.12 -12.36
C ARG A 39 9.42 -0.25 -11.14
N LEU A 40 10.38 0.52 -10.66
CA LEU A 40 10.16 1.49 -9.58
C LEU A 40 9.15 2.55 -10.02
N ALA A 41 9.24 2.97 -11.28
CA ALA A 41 8.30 3.92 -11.84
C ALA A 41 6.86 3.40 -11.89
N ALA A 42 6.70 2.10 -12.13
CA ALA A 42 5.40 1.46 -12.14
C ALA A 42 4.72 1.49 -10.74
N LEU A 43 5.50 1.41 -9.66
CA LEU A 43 5.07 1.44 -8.26
C LEU A 43 4.82 2.84 -7.69
N SER A 44 4.93 3.89 -8.51
CA SER A 44 5.00 5.27 -8.02
C SER A 44 3.74 5.82 -7.37
N ARG A 45 2.56 5.38 -7.83
CA ARG A 45 1.26 5.90 -7.39
C ARG A 45 0.22 4.79 -7.39
N GLY A 46 -0.07 4.25 -6.23
CA GLY A 46 -0.90 3.06 -6.09
C GLY A 46 -2.09 3.19 -5.15
N PHE A 47 -3.00 2.23 -5.23
CA PHE A 47 -4.04 1.99 -4.24
C PHE A 47 -4.18 0.50 -3.93
N ASN A 48 -4.57 0.18 -2.70
CA ASN A 48 -4.89 -1.17 -2.26
C ASN A 48 -6.32 -1.53 -2.67
N ALA A 49 -6.52 -2.74 -3.18
CA ALA A 49 -7.82 -3.30 -3.51
C ALA A 49 -8.09 -4.58 -2.68
N ASP A 50 -8.09 -4.41 -1.36
CA ASP A 50 -8.24 -5.40 -0.29
C ASP A 50 -9.52 -6.26 -0.40
N GLY A 51 -10.61 -5.67 -0.92
CA GLY A 51 -11.88 -6.37 -1.13
C GLY A 51 -11.98 -7.14 -2.45
N TRP A 52 -11.03 -7.02 -3.39
CA TRP A 52 -11.23 -7.61 -4.72
C TRP A 52 -11.26 -9.15 -4.66
N ILE A 53 -10.26 -9.76 -4.03
CA ILE A 53 -10.13 -11.23 -3.99
C ILE A 53 -11.18 -11.86 -3.05
N ASN A 54 -11.59 -11.12 -2.03
CA ASN A 54 -12.55 -11.59 -1.02
C ASN A 54 -14.00 -11.37 -1.40
N ASP A 55 -14.31 -10.23 -2.02
CA ASP A 55 -15.67 -9.76 -2.19
C ASP A 55 -15.96 -9.44 -3.65
N ALA A 56 -15.84 -8.17 -4.04
CA ALA A 56 -16.31 -7.66 -5.32
C ALA A 56 -15.20 -6.93 -6.06
N ALA A 57 -15.05 -7.27 -7.34
CA ALA A 57 -14.16 -6.55 -8.24
C ALA A 57 -14.63 -5.09 -8.41
N PRO A 58 -13.70 -4.11 -8.40
CA PRO A 58 -14.01 -2.75 -8.80
C PRO A 58 -14.51 -2.70 -10.25
N SER A 59 -15.42 -1.77 -10.55
CA SER A 59 -15.90 -1.61 -11.92
C SER A 59 -14.75 -1.20 -12.85
N ARG A 60 -14.86 -1.62 -14.12
CA ARG A 60 -13.85 -1.28 -15.13
C ARG A 60 -13.77 0.24 -15.34
N GLU A 61 -14.91 0.91 -15.26
CA GLU A 61 -15.04 2.36 -15.42
C GLU A 61 -14.28 3.10 -14.31
N LEU A 62 -14.41 2.66 -13.06
CA LEU A 62 -13.68 3.22 -11.92
C LEU A 62 -12.17 3.03 -12.11
N LEU A 63 -11.72 1.83 -12.50
CA LEU A 63 -10.31 1.57 -12.76
C LEU A 63 -9.77 2.43 -13.91
N GLN A 64 -10.56 2.67 -14.95
CA GLN A 64 -10.19 3.59 -16.04
C GLN A 64 -10.14 5.05 -15.59
N GLU A 65 -11.03 5.48 -14.71
CA GLU A 65 -11.01 6.82 -14.12
C GLU A 65 -9.74 7.04 -13.28
N LEU A 66 -9.43 6.12 -12.36
CA LEU A 66 -8.22 6.16 -11.54
C LEU A 66 -6.94 6.13 -12.40
N ARG A 67 -6.93 5.33 -13.49
CA ARG A 67 -5.79 5.23 -14.40
C ARG A 67 -5.54 6.54 -15.13
N ARG A 68 -6.61 7.17 -15.61
CA ARG A 68 -6.58 8.48 -16.29
C ARG A 68 -6.17 9.61 -15.35
N ALA A 69 -6.55 9.52 -14.08
CA ALA A 69 -6.15 10.48 -13.05
C ALA A 69 -4.66 10.39 -12.69
N GLY A 70 -3.99 9.26 -12.98
CA GLY A 70 -2.54 9.12 -12.83
C GLY A 70 -2.11 7.99 -11.90
N MET A 71 -3.03 7.20 -11.36
CA MET A 71 -2.69 5.95 -10.66
C MET A 71 -2.01 4.99 -11.64
N SER A 72 -0.96 4.31 -11.20
CA SER A 72 -0.13 3.40 -12.01
C SER A 72 -0.02 1.99 -11.43
N HIS A 73 -0.30 1.83 -10.14
CA HIS A 73 -0.13 0.59 -9.39
C HIS A 73 -1.40 0.17 -8.66
N VAL A 74 -1.61 -1.13 -8.53
CA VAL A 74 -2.64 -1.73 -7.67
C VAL A 74 -1.98 -2.78 -6.80
N ARG A 75 -2.17 -2.73 -5.47
CA ARG A 75 -1.82 -3.84 -4.59
C ARG A 75 -3.05 -4.71 -4.37
N LEU A 76 -2.90 -6.01 -4.59
CA LEU A 76 -3.93 -7.03 -4.41
C LEU A 76 -3.57 -7.92 -3.22
N PRO A 77 -4.11 -7.63 -2.03
CA PRO A 77 -4.11 -8.57 -0.92
C PRO A 77 -4.82 -9.87 -1.32
N VAL A 78 -4.09 -10.98 -1.31
CA VAL A 78 -4.62 -12.34 -1.49
C VAL A 78 -4.63 -13.02 -0.12
N PRO A 79 -5.80 -13.42 0.39
CA PRO A 79 -5.90 -14.09 1.69
C PRO A 79 -5.09 -15.39 1.68
N ALA A 80 -4.04 -15.42 2.50
CA ALA A 80 -3.09 -16.53 2.55
C ALA A 80 -3.79 -17.86 2.83
N GLU A 81 -4.74 -17.85 3.76
CA GLU A 81 -5.50 -19.04 4.15
C GLU A 81 -6.31 -19.64 2.99
N ARG A 82 -6.75 -18.82 2.02
CA ARG A 82 -7.52 -19.29 0.86
C ARG A 82 -6.65 -19.88 -0.24
N VAL A 83 -5.33 -19.77 -0.14
CA VAL A 83 -4.36 -20.35 -1.09
C VAL A 83 -3.42 -21.37 -0.43
N MET A 84 -3.60 -21.66 0.86
CA MET A 84 -2.80 -22.60 1.63
C MET A 84 -3.53 -23.93 1.85
N PRO A 85 -2.94 -25.09 1.50
CA PRO A 85 -3.58 -26.39 1.65
C PRO A 85 -4.01 -26.76 3.07
N ARG A 86 -3.38 -26.17 4.10
CA ARG A 86 -3.74 -26.40 5.50
C ARG A 86 -5.08 -25.77 5.91
N PHE A 87 -5.49 -24.69 5.24
CA PHE A 87 -6.65 -23.89 5.66
C PHE A 87 -7.82 -23.92 4.67
N ALA A 88 -7.54 -24.20 3.39
CA ALA A 88 -8.52 -24.24 2.32
C ALA A 88 -8.43 -25.53 1.52
N GLY A 89 -9.57 -26.07 1.06
CA GLY A 89 -9.63 -27.23 0.17
C GLY A 89 -9.22 -26.88 -1.27
N LYS A 90 -8.96 -27.90 -2.12
CA LYS A 90 -8.48 -27.66 -3.50
C LYS A 90 -9.39 -26.74 -4.31
N ALA A 91 -10.71 -26.96 -4.25
CA ALA A 91 -11.68 -26.15 -4.99
C ALA A 91 -11.64 -24.66 -4.61
N GLU A 92 -11.51 -24.35 -3.32
CA GLU A 92 -11.43 -22.98 -2.83
C GLU A 92 -10.11 -22.29 -3.25
N ARG A 93 -8.99 -23.04 -3.21
CA ARG A 93 -7.71 -22.53 -3.70
C ARG A 93 -7.75 -22.25 -5.19
N ASP A 94 -8.26 -23.18 -5.99
CA ASP A 94 -8.38 -23.03 -7.44
C ASP A 94 -9.28 -21.84 -7.79
N GLU A 95 -10.38 -21.66 -7.07
CA GLU A 95 -11.30 -20.53 -7.25
C GLU A 95 -10.60 -19.19 -6.94
N THR A 96 -9.86 -19.13 -5.83
CA THR A 96 -9.09 -17.93 -5.44
C THR A 96 -8.04 -17.58 -6.50
N LEU A 97 -7.31 -18.58 -7.01
CA LEU A 97 -6.33 -18.39 -8.08
C LEU A 97 -6.98 -17.95 -9.40
N ARG A 98 -8.19 -18.43 -9.71
CA ARG A 98 -8.96 -18.00 -10.88
C ARG A 98 -9.42 -16.54 -10.76
N VAL A 99 -9.85 -16.12 -9.57
CA VAL A 99 -10.20 -14.70 -9.30
C VAL A 99 -8.96 -13.81 -9.44
N LEU A 100 -7.81 -14.23 -8.91
CA LEU A 100 -6.54 -13.53 -9.08
C LEU A 100 -6.17 -13.39 -10.56
N ASP A 101 -6.26 -14.47 -11.35
CA ASP A 101 -6.00 -14.43 -12.79
C ASP A 101 -6.87 -13.38 -13.50
N GLN A 102 -8.17 -13.37 -13.21
CA GLN A 102 -9.10 -12.40 -13.79
C GLN A 102 -8.74 -10.95 -13.41
N ALA A 103 -8.36 -10.71 -12.15
CA ALA A 103 -7.90 -9.41 -11.69
C ALA A 103 -6.63 -8.96 -12.41
N LEU A 104 -5.61 -9.84 -12.51
CA LEU A 104 -4.36 -9.54 -13.20
C LEU A 104 -4.57 -9.26 -14.69
N LYS A 105 -5.44 -10.02 -15.36
CA LYS A 105 -5.83 -9.79 -16.76
C LYS A 105 -6.45 -8.42 -16.97
N GLN A 106 -7.41 -8.05 -16.12
CA GLN A 106 -8.10 -6.76 -16.22
C GLN A 106 -7.14 -5.59 -15.95
N LEU A 107 -6.34 -5.67 -14.88
CA LEU A 107 -5.38 -4.63 -14.51
C LEU A 107 -4.29 -4.46 -15.57
N THR A 108 -3.75 -5.56 -16.09
CA THR A 108 -2.74 -5.53 -17.16
C THR A 108 -3.32 -4.90 -18.43
N ALA A 109 -4.55 -5.26 -18.82
CA ALA A 109 -5.21 -4.67 -19.99
C ALA A 109 -5.49 -3.16 -19.84
N LEU A 110 -5.62 -2.67 -18.61
CA LEU A 110 -5.76 -1.24 -18.30
C LEU A 110 -4.40 -0.53 -18.09
N GLY A 111 -3.29 -1.26 -18.21
CA GLY A 111 -1.94 -0.71 -18.11
C GLY A 111 -1.52 -0.37 -16.68
N TYR A 112 -2.06 -1.08 -15.69
CA TYR A 112 -1.57 -1.05 -14.30
C TYR A 112 -0.38 -2.00 -14.13
N ALA A 113 0.52 -1.66 -13.22
CA ALA A 113 1.33 -2.64 -12.52
C ALA A 113 0.57 -3.17 -11.29
N THR A 114 0.89 -4.40 -10.88
CA THR A 114 0.18 -5.05 -9.78
C THR A 114 1.15 -5.72 -8.81
N SER A 115 1.04 -5.44 -7.51
CA SER A 115 1.64 -6.27 -6.45
C SER A 115 0.63 -7.32 -6.00
N VAL A 116 1.03 -8.59 -6.05
CA VAL A 116 0.27 -9.69 -5.45
C VAL A 116 0.84 -9.93 -4.06
N ASP A 117 0.03 -9.66 -3.05
CA ASP A 117 0.40 -9.72 -1.64
C ASP A 117 -0.17 -10.97 -0.97
N LEU A 118 0.69 -11.75 -0.30
CA LEU A 118 0.24 -12.87 0.52
C LEU A 118 -0.20 -12.32 1.89
N HIS A 119 -1.51 -12.13 2.05
CA HIS A 119 -2.09 -11.42 3.19
C HIS A 119 -2.56 -12.41 4.27
N PRO A 120 -1.92 -12.48 5.45
CA PRO A 120 -2.24 -13.48 6.46
C PRO A 120 -3.60 -13.20 7.11
N GLY A 121 -4.30 -14.28 7.48
CA GLY A 121 -5.45 -14.23 8.38
C GLY A 121 -5.06 -14.76 9.77
N GLU A 122 -5.97 -14.65 10.74
CA GLU A 122 -5.71 -15.02 12.14
C GLU A 122 -5.25 -16.47 12.33
N ARG A 123 -5.74 -17.43 11.54
CA ARG A 123 -5.36 -18.84 11.67
C ARG A 123 -3.94 -19.07 11.18
N PHE A 124 -3.55 -18.40 10.09
CA PHE A 124 -2.15 -18.41 9.65
C PHE A 124 -1.24 -17.68 10.64
N SER A 125 -1.61 -16.48 11.11
CA SER A 125 -0.78 -15.74 12.07
C SER A 125 -0.56 -16.53 13.37
N ARG A 126 -1.59 -17.24 13.85
CA ARG A 126 -1.45 -18.18 14.98
C ARG A 126 -0.47 -19.31 14.67
N LEU A 127 -0.61 -19.96 13.50
CA LEU A 127 0.33 -21.00 13.07
C LEU A 127 1.76 -20.47 12.97
N HIS A 128 1.95 -19.25 12.44
CA HIS A 128 3.27 -18.65 12.27
C HIS A 128 3.99 -18.44 13.60
N LYS A 129 3.24 -18.15 14.67
CA LYS A 129 3.78 -18.09 16.04
C LYS A 129 4.06 -19.46 16.66
N GLU A 130 3.13 -20.39 16.50
CA GLU A 130 3.15 -21.69 17.20
C GLU A 130 4.07 -22.73 16.53
N ASP A 131 4.09 -22.77 15.20
CA ASP A 131 4.92 -23.67 14.38
C ASP A 131 5.42 -22.92 13.13
N PRO A 132 6.47 -22.08 13.27
CA PRO A 132 7.00 -21.28 12.19
C PRO A 132 7.51 -22.12 11.00
N ASP A 133 8.00 -23.35 11.24
CA ASP A 133 8.45 -24.25 10.17
C ASP A 133 7.26 -24.76 9.33
N ALA A 134 6.13 -25.09 9.98
CA ALA A 134 4.89 -25.40 9.26
C ALA A 134 4.34 -24.19 8.51
N ALA A 135 4.40 -22.99 9.09
CA ALA A 135 3.99 -21.77 8.43
C ALA A 135 4.84 -21.49 7.18
N LEU A 136 6.17 -21.65 7.24
CA LEU A 136 7.05 -21.51 6.08
C LEU A 136 6.70 -22.50 4.97
N ARG A 137 6.40 -23.76 5.30
CA ARG A 137 5.90 -24.74 4.30
C ARG A 137 4.60 -24.26 3.66
N GLN A 138 3.66 -23.72 4.44
CA GLN A 138 2.41 -23.17 3.89
C GLN A 138 2.64 -21.94 3.00
N MET A 139 3.58 -21.05 3.34
CA MET A 139 3.96 -19.94 2.48
C MET A 139 4.53 -20.43 1.13
N GLN A 140 5.38 -21.46 1.15
CA GLN A 140 5.93 -22.06 -0.08
C GLN A 140 4.84 -22.72 -0.96
N GLU A 141 3.88 -23.40 -0.34
CA GLU A 141 2.72 -23.98 -1.06
C GLU A 141 1.84 -22.90 -1.68
N ALA A 142 1.53 -21.84 -0.93
CA ALA A 142 0.79 -20.68 -1.43
C ALA A 142 1.51 -20.06 -2.64
N TRP A 143 2.82 -19.81 -2.51
CA TRP A 143 3.62 -19.24 -3.60
C TRP A 143 3.74 -20.13 -4.82
N SER A 144 3.67 -21.45 -4.67
CA SER A 144 3.61 -22.38 -5.82
C SER A 144 2.34 -22.15 -6.65
N GLY A 145 1.18 -21.98 -5.98
CA GLY A 145 -0.09 -21.65 -6.64
C GLY A 145 -0.09 -20.26 -7.27
N LEU A 146 0.31 -19.24 -6.50
CA LEU A 146 0.37 -17.84 -6.97
C LEU A 146 1.33 -17.69 -8.16
N ALA A 147 2.51 -18.31 -8.11
CA ALA A 147 3.47 -18.25 -9.21
C ALA A 147 2.93 -18.90 -10.49
N GLY A 148 2.08 -19.93 -10.38
CA GLY A 148 1.39 -20.53 -11.52
C GLY A 148 0.55 -19.51 -12.29
N VAL A 149 -0.12 -18.60 -11.59
CA VAL A 149 -0.90 -17.50 -12.20
C VAL A 149 0.04 -16.40 -12.71
N ILE A 150 0.95 -15.91 -11.86
CA ILE A 150 1.81 -14.75 -12.13
C ILE A 150 2.68 -14.94 -13.39
N ARG A 151 3.15 -16.17 -13.67
CA ARG A 151 3.98 -16.48 -14.86
C ARG A 151 3.31 -16.18 -16.20
N SER A 152 1.98 -16.09 -16.23
CA SER A 152 1.21 -15.76 -17.43
C SER A 152 1.25 -14.27 -17.79
N TYR A 153 1.86 -13.44 -16.93
CA TYR A 153 1.86 -11.98 -17.04
C TYR A 153 3.28 -11.41 -17.17
N PRO A 154 3.44 -10.18 -17.72
CA PRO A 154 4.75 -9.56 -17.86
C PRO A 154 5.44 -9.33 -16.50
N ALA A 155 6.64 -9.91 -16.32
CA ALA A 155 7.40 -9.84 -15.07
C ALA A 155 7.89 -8.42 -14.70
N ASN A 156 7.80 -7.45 -15.62
CA ASN A 156 8.05 -6.03 -15.36
C ASN A 156 6.79 -5.25 -14.92
N ARG A 157 5.64 -5.92 -14.83
CA ARG A 157 4.36 -5.33 -14.40
C ARG A 157 3.79 -6.00 -13.17
N ILE A 158 4.12 -7.26 -12.91
CA ILE A 158 3.67 -7.98 -11.71
C ILE A 158 4.81 -8.05 -10.69
N PHE A 159 4.48 -7.83 -9.42
CA PHE A 159 5.37 -7.87 -8.28
C PHE A 159 4.86 -8.93 -7.29
N ALA A 160 5.78 -9.63 -6.62
CA ALA A 160 5.46 -10.69 -5.67
C ALA A 160 5.79 -10.21 -4.25
N GLU A 161 4.78 -9.88 -3.46
CA GLU A 161 4.93 -9.39 -2.09
C GLU A 161 4.79 -10.54 -1.09
N LEU A 162 5.92 -10.96 -0.50
CA LEU A 162 6.11 -12.31 0.02
C LEU A 162 5.20 -12.68 1.20
N LEU A 163 4.99 -11.76 2.12
CA LEU A 163 4.07 -11.88 3.25
C LEU A 163 3.84 -10.49 3.83
N ASN A 164 2.57 -10.14 4.04
CA ASN A 164 2.16 -8.95 4.77
C ASN A 164 2.36 -9.15 6.29
N GLU A 165 2.97 -8.18 6.95
CA GLU A 165 3.04 -8.04 8.42
C GLU A 165 3.37 -9.33 9.19
N PRO A 166 4.56 -9.92 8.99
CA PRO A 166 4.99 -11.11 9.70
C PRO A 166 4.96 -10.89 11.22
N ASP A 167 4.29 -11.79 11.93
CA ASP A 167 4.01 -11.69 13.36
C ASP A 167 4.82 -12.72 14.16
N VAL A 168 6.15 -12.66 13.98
CA VAL A 168 7.17 -13.48 14.64
C VAL A 168 8.36 -12.61 15.05
N ASP A 169 9.34 -13.19 15.75
CA ASP A 169 10.59 -12.49 16.07
C ASP A 169 11.36 -12.06 14.81
N ALA A 170 12.08 -10.93 14.90
CA ALA A 170 12.79 -10.33 13.77
C ALA A 170 13.87 -11.24 13.17
N ASP A 171 14.68 -11.92 13.99
CA ASP A 171 15.75 -12.79 13.49
C ASP A 171 15.18 -14.06 12.87
N ARG A 172 14.05 -14.54 13.42
CA ARG A 172 13.29 -15.65 12.82
C ARG A 172 12.75 -15.25 11.45
N TRP A 173 12.04 -14.12 11.36
CA TRP A 173 11.53 -13.63 10.09
C TRP A 173 12.63 -13.42 9.06
N GLN A 174 13.78 -12.85 9.46
CA GLN A 174 14.93 -12.67 8.59
C GLN A 174 15.38 -13.99 7.94
N THR A 175 15.45 -15.07 8.72
CA THR A 175 15.84 -16.40 8.21
C THR A 175 14.78 -16.99 7.28
N GLU A 176 13.51 -16.82 7.63
CA GLU A 176 12.37 -17.33 6.85
C GLU A 176 12.21 -16.61 5.52
N VAL A 177 12.28 -15.29 5.50
CA VAL A 177 12.12 -14.49 4.28
C VAL A 177 13.30 -14.66 3.33
N GLU A 178 14.52 -14.86 3.82
CA GLU A 178 15.67 -15.27 3.00
C GLU A 178 15.40 -16.63 2.34
N THR A 179 14.91 -17.61 3.10
CA THR A 179 14.58 -18.95 2.59
C THR A 179 13.41 -18.91 1.59
N LEU A 180 12.37 -18.14 1.90
CA LEU A 180 11.19 -17.99 1.07
C LEU A 180 11.53 -17.25 -0.23
N ALA A 181 12.35 -16.20 -0.18
CA ALA A 181 12.79 -15.47 -1.36
C ALA A 181 13.58 -16.38 -2.33
N VAL A 182 14.47 -17.23 -1.82
CA VAL A 182 15.19 -18.23 -2.64
C VAL A 182 14.21 -19.20 -3.30
N PHE A 183 13.21 -19.65 -2.56
CA PHE A 183 12.16 -20.53 -3.10
C PHE A 183 11.35 -19.83 -4.21
N VAL A 184 10.82 -18.64 -3.93
CA VAL A 184 10.01 -17.87 -4.89
C VAL A 184 10.82 -17.46 -6.11
N ARG A 185 12.12 -17.16 -5.97
CA ARG A 185 13.00 -16.84 -7.10
C ARG A 185 13.16 -18.01 -8.08
N LYS A 186 13.16 -19.26 -7.61
CA LYS A 186 13.12 -20.45 -8.50
C LYS A 186 11.81 -20.51 -9.28
N LEU A 187 10.72 -20.04 -8.68
CA LEU A 187 9.41 -20.01 -9.33
C LEU A 187 9.26 -18.83 -10.29
N LEU A 188 9.77 -17.66 -9.93
CA LEU A 188 9.62 -16.39 -10.61
C LEU A 188 10.99 -15.70 -10.80
N PRO A 189 11.84 -16.18 -11.73
CA PRO A 189 13.25 -15.76 -11.81
C PRO A 189 13.45 -14.26 -12.04
N THR A 190 12.56 -13.62 -12.79
CA THR A 190 12.70 -12.21 -13.20
C THR A 190 11.68 -11.28 -12.54
N THR A 191 10.72 -11.78 -11.75
CA THR A 191 9.69 -10.96 -11.08
C THR A 191 10.30 -10.20 -9.90
N THR A 192 10.01 -8.90 -9.74
CA THR A 192 10.51 -8.17 -8.57
C THR A 192 9.80 -8.66 -7.31
N LEU A 193 10.58 -8.97 -6.27
CA LEU A 193 10.02 -9.31 -4.96
C LEU A 193 9.78 -8.03 -4.16
N VAL A 194 8.74 -8.05 -3.34
CA VAL A 194 8.47 -7.03 -2.32
C VAL A 194 8.50 -7.73 -0.96
N VAL A 195 9.24 -7.17 -0.01
CA VAL A 195 9.40 -7.74 1.33
C VAL A 195 9.39 -6.63 2.37
N GLY A 196 8.84 -6.89 3.55
CA GLY A 196 8.83 -5.94 4.67
C GLY A 196 9.40 -6.55 5.96
N PRO A 197 9.73 -5.71 6.96
CA PRO A 197 10.12 -6.18 8.27
C PRO A 197 8.92 -6.67 9.08
N VAL A 198 9.17 -7.18 10.28
CA VAL A 198 8.15 -7.48 11.31
C VAL A 198 7.52 -6.19 11.85
N ASN A 199 6.65 -6.33 12.87
CA ASN A 199 6.06 -5.21 13.61
C ASN A 199 5.24 -4.30 12.68
N TRP A 200 4.21 -4.89 12.05
CA TRP A 200 3.32 -4.22 11.09
C TRP A 200 4.08 -3.46 9.98
N GLN A 201 5.21 -4.00 9.56
CA GLN A 201 6.10 -3.40 8.55
C GLN A 201 6.46 -1.93 8.83
N ARG A 202 6.58 -1.56 10.11
CA ARG A 202 6.87 -0.17 10.50
C ARG A 202 8.29 0.23 10.08
N ALA A 203 8.44 1.51 9.73
CA ALA A 203 9.72 2.10 9.34
C ALA A 203 10.83 1.92 10.40
N ASP A 204 10.47 1.98 11.68
CA ASP A 204 11.37 1.78 12.83
C ASP A 204 11.91 0.35 12.98
N SER A 205 11.37 -0.60 12.21
CA SER A 205 11.80 -1.99 12.21
C SER A 205 12.83 -2.31 11.13
N LEU A 206 12.96 -1.45 10.10
CA LEU A 206 13.96 -1.59 9.05
C LEU A 206 15.41 -1.63 9.55
N PRO A 207 15.86 -0.85 10.55
CA PRO A 207 17.24 -0.92 11.03
C PRO A 207 17.72 -2.32 11.46
N ARG A 208 16.80 -3.23 11.84
CA ARG A 208 17.11 -4.63 12.17
C ARG A 208 16.83 -5.62 11.04
N PHE A 209 16.32 -5.15 9.90
CA PHE A 209 16.00 -5.98 8.75
C PHE A 209 17.10 -5.88 7.70
N ARG A 210 17.83 -6.99 7.47
CA ARG A 210 18.95 -7.00 6.53
C ARG A 210 18.42 -7.15 5.11
N PRO A 211 18.97 -6.40 4.13
CA PRO A 211 18.62 -6.64 2.74
C PRO A 211 18.91 -8.07 2.32
N LEU A 212 17.98 -8.67 1.59
CA LEU A 212 18.16 -9.94 0.91
C LEU A 212 19.36 -9.87 -0.06
N PRO A 213 20.12 -10.96 -0.23
CA PRO A 213 21.20 -11.07 -1.22
C PRO A 213 20.66 -11.20 -2.66
N ASP A 214 19.72 -10.34 -3.03
CA ASP A 214 19.04 -10.28 -4.32
C ASP A 214 18.92 -8.79 -4.74
N PRO A 215 19.39 -8.40 -5.93
CA PRO A 215 19.29 -7.02 -6.40
C PRO A 215 17.84 -6.62 -6.74
N ASN A 216 16.99 -7.56 -7.15
CA ASN A 216 15.66 -7.30 -7.69
C ASN A 216 14.56 -7.40 -6.61
N VAL A 217 14.72 -6.60 -5.54
CA VAL A 217 13.84 -6.55 -4.37
C VAL A 217 13.51 -5.10 -3.99
N VAL A 218 12.25 -4.83 -3.70
CA VAL A 218 11.74 -3.58 -3.13
C VAL A 218 11.32 -3.81 -1.68
N TYR A 219 11.62 -2.88 -0.79
CA TYR A 219 11.35 -3.02 0.64
C TYR A 219 10.09 -2.22 1.01
N ALA A 220 9.08 -2.93 1.48
CA ALA A 220 7.79 -2.39 1.84
C ALA A 220 7.75 -1.96 3.30
N ILE A 221 7.20 -0.78 3.55
CA ILE A 221 6.82 -0.29 4.87
C ILE A 221 5.35 0.13 4.88
N HIS A 222 4.69 -0.03 6.03
CA HIS A 222 3.37 0.53 6.29
C HIS A 222 3.52 1.78 7.15
N PHE A 223 2.69 2.78 6.86
CA PHE A 223 2.77 4.06 7.54
C PHE A 223 1.40 4.56 7.99
N TYR A 224 1.17 4.50 9.30
CA TYR A 224 -0.06 4.98 9.95
C TYR A 224 0.22 5.88 11.15
N ASP A 225 1.47 6.34 11.35
CA ASP A 225 1.77 7.21 12.48
C ASP A 225 1.32 8.67 12.24
N PRO A 226 0.88 9.37 13.29
CA PRO A 226 0.58 8.83 14.61
C PRO A 226 -0.75 8.06 14.60
N MET A 227 -0.75 6.82 15.12
CA MET A 227 -1.94 5.94 15.13
C MET A 227 -3.16 6.59 15.79
N VAL A 228 -2.96 7.40 16.83
CA VAL A 228 -4.05 8.15 17.48
C VAL A 228 -4.79 9.11 16.56
N PHE A 229 -4.17 9.53 15.46
CA PHE A 229 -4.82 10.36 14.45
C PHE A 229 -5.40 9.51 13.33
N THR A 230 -4.62 8.56 12.78
CA THR A 230 -5.01 7.78 11.60
C THR A 230 -6.12 6.77 11.88
N HIS A 231 -6.23 6.29 13.12
CA HIS A 231 -7.19 5.27 13.57
C HIS A 231 -8.18 5.78 14.62
N GLN A 232 -8.31 7.11 14.76
CA GLN A 232 -9.30 7.72 15.65
C GLN A 232 -10.73 7.30 15.27
N ALA A 233 -11.62 7.20 16.26
CA ALA A 233 -12.95 6.57 16.15
C ALA A 233 -12.85 5.14 15.61
N HIS A 234 -11.90 4.38 16.13
CA HIS A 234 -11.73 2.97 15.79
C HIS A 234 -13.05 2.19 15.93
N TRP A 235 -13.32 1.24 15.02
CA TRP A 235 -14.61 0.54 14.98
C TRP A 235 -14.82 -0.43 16.14
N ASP A 236 -13.73 -0.97 16.69
CA ASP A 236 -13.77 -1.80 17.90
C ASP A 236 -13.86 -0.90 19.14
N ALA A 237 -14.97 -0.99 19.86
CA ALA A 237 -15.21 -0.25 21.09
C ALA A 237 -14.26 -0.62 22.24
N GLN A 238 -13.53 -1.74 22.14
CA GLN A 238 -12.51 -2.13 23.13
C GLN A 238 -11.15 -1.50 22.85
N ASP A 239 -10.93 -0.99 21.63
CA ASP A 239 -9.69 -0.33 21.26
C ASP A 239 -9.65 1.09 21.88
N PRO A 240 -8.56 1.49 22.58
CA PRO A 240 -8.45 2.83 23.14
C PRO A 240 -8.60 3.97 22.12
N LEU A 241 -8.30 3.73 20.84
CA LEU A 241 -8.44 4.72 19.78
C LEU A 241 -9.91 5.00 19.40
N HIS A 242 -10.84 4.15 19.83
CA HIS A 242 -12.28 4.39 19.72
C HIS A 242 -12.69 5.70 20.39
N ASP A 243 -12.07 6.00 21.54
CA ASP A 243 -12.43 7.14 22.38
C ASP A 243 -11.89 8.49 21.88
N ILE A 244 -10.98 8.48 20.90
CA ILE A 244 -10.39 9.68 20.32
C ILE A 244 -11.16 10.02 19.05
N ILE A 245 -11.73 11.22 18.98
CA ILE A 245 -12.55 11.70 17.85
C ILE A 245 -12.22 13.17 17.59
N ASP A 246 -12.28 13.60 16.33
CA ASP A 246 -12.04 14.97 15.89
C ASP A 246 -10.64 15.54 16.19
N LEU A 247 -9.65 14.66 16.41
CA LEU A 247 -8.26 15.04 16.63
C LEU A 247 -7.68 15.68 15.36
N PRO A 248 -7.23 16.95 15.39
CA PRO A 248 -6.67 17.63 14.23
C PRO A 248 -5.24 17.15 13.89
N TYR A 249 -4.86 17.32 12.63
CA TYR A 249 -3.49 17.11 12.15
C TYR A 249 -2.97 18.37 11.41
N PRO A 250 -1.71 18.79 11.67
CA PRO A 250 -0.76 18.23 12.65
C PRO A 250 -1.25 18.39 14.10
N ILE A 251 -0.86 17.46 14.97
CA ILE A 251 -1.20 17.51 16.40
C ILE A 251 -0.41 18.65 17.03
N ASN A 252 -1.08 19.54 17.75
CA ASN A 252 -0.46 20.66 18.46
C ASN A 252 -1.00 20.75 19.89
N ALA A 253 -0.11 20.74 20.87
CA ALA A 253 -0.45 20.83 22.29
C ALA A 253 -1.28 22.07 22.63
N SER A 254 -1.07 23.20 21.95
CA SER A 254 -1.78 24.46 22.20
C SER A 254 -3.10 24.58 21.45
N ASP A 255 -3.47 23.61 20.60
CA ASP A 255 -4.75 23.63 19.89
C ASP A 255 -5.91 23.42 20.88
N PRO A 256 -6.91 24.34 20.93
CA PRO A 256 -8.06 24.21 21.82
C PRO A 256 -8.83 22.89 21.66
N LYS A 257 -8.88 22.31 20.45
CA LYS A 257 -9.52 21.02 20.20
C LYS A 257 -8.73 19.87 20.83
N VAL A 258 -7.41 19.86 20.67
CA VAL A 258 -6.54 18.86 21.30
C VAL A 258 -6.69 18.92 22.83
N GLN A 259 -6.71 20.13 23.39
CA GLN A 259 -6.92 20.35 24.82
C GLN A 259 -8.32 19.92 25.30
N ALA A 260 -9.35 20.11 24.48
CA ALA A 260 -10.71 19.65 24.78
C ALA A 260 -10.80 18.12 24.80
N ILE A 261 -10.23 17.44 23.78
CA ILE A 261 -10.18 15.97 23.72
C ILE A 261 -9.44 15.42 24.94
N ARG A 262 -8.28 16.00 25.27
CA ARG A 262 -7.50 15.58 26.44
C ARG A 262 -8.31 15.68 27.75
N ARG A 263 -9.00 16.80 27.98
CA ARG A 263 -9.86 17.00 29.16
C ARG A 263 -11.06 16.04 29.19
N ASP A 264 -11.65 15.75 28.03
CA ASP A 264 -12.75 14.78 27.94
C ASP A 264 -12.29 13.36 28.30
N LEU A 265 -11.17 12.90 27.74
CA LEU A 265 -10.58 11.60 28.07
C LEU A 265 -10.25 11.48 29.57
N GLU A 266 -9.72 12.55 30.16
CA GLU A 266 -9.46 12.64 31.59
C GLU A 266 -10.76 12.54 32.41
N ALA A 267 -11.79 13.31 32.06
CA ALA A 267 -13.09 13.31 32.75
C ALA A 267 -13.82 11.95 32.67
N ARG A 268 -13.67 11.22 31.54
CA ARG A 268 -14.24 9.88 31.36
C ARG A 268 -13.39 8.76 31.98
N GLY A 269 -12.19 9.06 32.47
CA GLY A 269 -11.27 8.05 32.98
C GLY A 269 -10.70 7.13 31.88
N ALA A 270 -10.66 7.59 30.63
CA ALA A 270 -10.14 6.85 29.47
C ALA A 270 -8.60 6.84 29.46
N THR A 271 -8.00 6.24 30.49
CA THR A 271 -6.56 6.35 30.82
C THR A 271 -5.64 5.87 29.69
N LYS A 272 -5.99 4.79 29.00
CA LYS A 272 -5.19 4.26 27.87
C LYS A 272 -5.18 5.25 26.69
N ALA A 273 -6.36 5.72 26.28
CA ALA A 273 -6.52 6.67 25.18
C ALA A 273 -5.82 8.00 25.49
N LEU A 274 -5.97 8.51 26.72
CA LEU A 274 -5.28 9.70 27.21
C LEU A 274 -3.75 9.53 27.14
N GLY A 275 -3.23 8.39 27.60
CA GLY A 275 -1.80 8.10 27.53
C GLY A 275 -1.27 8.05 26.09
N MET A 276 -2.00 7.44 25.17
CA MET A 276 -1.63 7.41 23.75
C MET A 276 -1.65 8.81 23.14
N LEU A 277 -2.66 9.63 23.45
CA LEU A 277 -2.73 11.02 23.00
C LEU A 277 -1.57 11.86 23.54
N ASP A 278 -1.23 11.73 24.82
CA ASP A 278 -0.13 12.46 25.45
C ASP A 278 1.23 12.10 24.82
N VAL A 279 1.45 10.82 24.51
CA VAL A 279 2.64 10.38 23.75
C VAL A 279 2.69 11.02 22.36
N ALA A 280 1.56 11.08 21.65
CA ALA A 280 1.51 11.68 20.33
C ALA A 280 1.73 13.20 20.36
N ILE A 281 1.16 13.91 21.36
CA ILE A 281 1.39 15.33 21.59
C ILE A 281 2.89 15.58 21.85
N ALA A 282 3.51 14.78 22.71
CA ALA A 282 4.94 14.89 23.00
C ALA A 282 5.79 14.62 21.75
N ALA A 283 5.45 13.60 20.95
CA ALA A 283 6.15 13.27 19.72
C ALA A 283 6.06 14.38 18.67
N ALA A 284 4.92 15.09 18.60
CA ALA A 284 4.66 16.14 17.62
C ALA A 284 5.38 17.48 17.92
N LYS A 285 5.94 17.66 19.13
CA LYS A 285 6.52 18.95 19.57
C LYS A 285 7.61 19.49 18.65
N ASP A 286 8.55 18.64 18.24
CA ASP A 286 9.76 19.08 17.50
C ASP A 286 9.70 18.73 16.01
N ARG A 287 9.04 17.61 15.67
CA ARG A 287 8.83 17.15 14.28
C ARG A 287 7.43 16.56 14.17
N PRO A 288 6.40 17.38 13.85
CA PRO A 288 5.01 16.94 13.81
C PRO A 288 4.68 16.09 12.58
N GLY A 289 5.59 16.03 11.62
CA GLY A 289 5.35 15.44 10.31
C GLY A 289 5.74 13.97 10.19
N ALA A 290 5.50 13.43 8.99
CA ALA A 290 5.87 12.08 8.57
C ALA A 290 7.39 11.85 8.61
N ASP A 291 8.19 12.91 8.41
CA ASP A 291 9.66 12.88 8.41
C ASP A 291 10.25 12.28 9.69
N ARG A 292 9.64 12.58 10.85
CA ARG A 292 10.03 12.00 12.15
C ARG A 292 10.01 10.47 12.11
N TRP A 293 8.91 9.93 11.63
CA TRP A 293 8.59 8.50 11.72
C TRP A 293 9.23 7.71 10.58
N LEU A 294 9.45 8.35 9.43
CA LEU A 294 10.06 7.75 8.24
C LEU A 294 11.60 7.90 8.23
N ALA A 295 12.18 8.66 9.16
CA ALA A 295 13.63 8.82 9.29
C ALA A 295 14.40 7.48 9.39
N PRO A 296 13.97 6.46 10.17
CA PRO A 296 14.66 5.17 10.22
C PRO A 296 14.72 4.46 8.85
N ALA A 297 13.63 4.51 8.08
CA ALA A 297 13.58 3.95 6.73
C ALA A 297 14.53 4.67 5.77
N LEU A 298 14.61 6.00 5.85
CA LEU A 298 15.54 6.79 5.05
C LEU A 298 17.00 6.50 5.40
N GLN A 299 17.31 6.36 6.69
CA GLN A 299 18.66 5.97 7.14
C GLN A 299 19.04 4.59 6.62
N TRP A 300 18.12 3.63 6.71
CA TRP A 300 18.31 2.28 6.18
C TRP A 300 18.54 2.29 4.66
N GLN A 301 17.74 3.05 3.90
CA GLN A 301 17.95 3.19 2.45
C GLN A 301 19.33 3.77 2.12
N ARG A 302 19.79 4.77 2.87
CA ARG A 302 21.13 5.36 2.68
C ARG A 302 22.25 4.38 2.98
N GLN A 303 22.07 3.50 3.97
CA GLN A 303 23.04 2.48 4.33
C GLN A 303 23.15 1.37 3.28
N PHE A 304 22.02 0.92 2.73
CA PHE A 304 21.98 -0.29 1.90
C PHE A 304 21.71 -0.05 0.41
N ALA A 305 21.39 1.18 0.02
CA ALA A 305 21.07 1.56 -1.36
C ALA A 305 19.95 0.69 -1.98
N ARG A 306 18.87 0.47 -1.23
CA ARG A 306 17.72 -0.34 -1.67
C ARG A 306 16.45 0.51 -1.85
N PRO A 307 15.60 0.17 -2.84
CA PRO A 307 14.34 0.88 -3.06
C PRO A 307 13.35 0.58 -1.93
N ILE A 308 12.60 1.61 -1.55
CA ILE A 308 11.52 1.54 -0.55
C ILE A 308 10.19 1.89 -1.23
N ILE A 309 9.12 1.25 -0.77
CA ILE A 309 7.72 1.59 -1.07
C ILE A 309 6.94 1.74 0.24
N ILE A 310 6.11 2.78 0.35
CA ILE A 310 5.08 2.88 1.39
C ILE A 310 3.82 2.18 0.84
N ASN A 311 3.72 0.86 0.95
CA ASN A 311 2.67 0.09 0.28
C ASN A 311 1.35 0.02 1.06
N GLU A 312 1.31 0.55 2.28
CA GLU A 312 0.07 0.90 2.98
C GLU A 312 0.21 2.20 3.77
N PHE A 313 -0.78 3.08 3.64
CA PHE A 313 -0.95 4.26 4.48
C PHE A 313 -2.37 4.81 4.30
N GLY A 314 -2.94 5.39 5.35
CA GLY A 314 -4.27 5.96 5.28
C GLY A 314 -4.74 6.59 6.59
N VAL A 315 -5.89 7.26 6.53
CA VAL A 315 -6.60 7.78 7.70
C VAL A 315 -8.07 7.35 7.63
N LEU A 316 -8.60 6.82 8.74
CA LEU A 316 -10.02 6.48 8.88
C LEU A 316 -10.89 7.71 8.64
N LYS A 317 -11.95 7.54 7.85
CA LYS A 317 -12.92 8.60 7.55
C LYS A 317 -13.81 8.96 8.74
N ALA A 318 -14.06 7.99 9.63
CA ALA A 318 -15.13 8.06 10.62
C ALA A 318 -14.92 9.16 11.66
N GLY A 319 -13.70 9.29 12.19
CA GLY A 319 -13.41 10.24 13.27
C GLY A 319 -12.52 11.42 12.87
N ALA A 320 -11.77 11.33 11.78
CA ALA A 320 -10.77 12.34 11.45
C ALA A 320 -11.39 13.58 10.76
N PRO A 321 -11.09 14.81 11.22
CA PRO A 321 -11.54 16.02 10.54
C PRO A 321 -11.07 16.01 9.08
N ARG A 322 -12.00 16.21 8.14
CA ARG A 322 -11.74 16.05 6.69
C ARG A 322 -10.47 16.75 6.21
N GLN A 323 -10.29 18.00 6.59
CA GLN A 323 -9.12 18.80 6.19
C GLN A 323 -7.81 18.27 6.79
N SER A 324 -7.86 17.73 8.02
CA SER A 324 -6.70 17.07 8.65
C SER A 324 -6.32 15.81 7.89
N ARG A 325 -7.31 14.98 7.51
CA ARG A 325 -7.09 13.77 6.71
C ARG A 325 -6.43 14.09 5.36
N VAL A 326 -6.96 15.05 4.61
CA VAL A 326 -6.41 15.46 3.31
C VAL A 326 -4.99 16.01 3.46
N ARG A 327 -4.69 16.79 4.51
CA ARG A 327 -3.33 17.28 4.78
C ARG A 327 -2.35 16.14 5.06
N TRP A 328 -2.71 15.20 5.92
CA TRP A 328 -1.85 14.06 6.26
C TRP A 328 -1.54 13.21 5.01
N LEU A 329 -2.53 12.92 4.18
CA LEU A 329 -2.34 12.16 2.93
C LEU A 329 -1.41 12.88 1.93
N ALA A 330 -1.56 14.21 1.81
CA ALA A 330 -0.69 15.03 0.97
C ALA A 330 0.75 15.04 1.48
N GLU A 331 0.93 15.05 2.80
CA GLU A 331 2.25 15.04 3.41
C GLU A 331 2.99 13.71 3.20
N VAL A 332 2.32 12.57 3.40
CA VAL A 332 2.93 11.25 3.16
C VAL A 332 3.37 11.09 1.71
N THR A 333 2.52 11.46 0.77
CA THR A 333 2.85 11.36 -0.67
C THR A 333 3.87 12.41 -1.13
N ALA A 334 3.92 13.58 -0.50
CA ALA A 334 5.02 14.54 -0.70
C ALA A 334 6.35 13.93 -0.23
N TYR A 335 6.41 13.40 0.99
CA TYR A 335 7.61 12.76 1.52
C TYR A 335 8.08 11.60 0.62
N ALA A 336 7.15 10.72 0.20
CA ALA A 336 7.48 9.63 -0.70
C ALA A 336 8.10 10.13 -2.03
N ARG A 337 7.53 11.20 -2.62
CA ARG A 337 8.07 11.81 -3.85
C ARG A 337 9.46 12.41 -3.64
N ASP A 338 9.66 13.17 -2.58
CA ASP A 338 10.94 13.83 -2.26
C ASP A 338 12.08 12.81 -2.08
N HIS A 339 11.74 11.57 -1.70
CA HIS A 339 12.68 10.47 -1.47
C HIS A 339 12.69 9.38 -2.55
N CYS A 340 12.02 9.59 -3.70
CA CYS A 340 11.89 8.62 -4.78
C CYS A 340 11.25 7.28 -4.36
N TRP A 341 10.37 7.28 -3.36
CA TRP A 341 9.66 6.08 -2.91
C TRP A 341 8.33 5.95 -3.65
N GLY A 342 7.99 4.71 -4.02
CA GLY A 342 6.62 4.40 -4.42
C GLY A 342 5.68 4.49 -3.23
N TRP A 343 4.38 4.58 -3.50
CA TRP A 343 3.37 4.54 -2.45
C TRP A 343 2.07 3.90 -2.93
N THR A 344 1.34 3.28 -2.00
CA THR A 344 0.06 2.64 -2.27
C THR A 344 -0.93 2.96 -1.14
N HIS A 345 -1.95 3.76 -1.45
CA HIS A 345 -2.94 4.21 -0.46
C HIS A 345 -3.80 3.05 0.03
N TRP A 346 -3.96 2.94 1.34
CA TRP A 346 -4.96 2.09 1.98
C TRP A 346 -6.23 2.90 2.24
N GLU A 347 -7.40 2.56 1.72
CA GLU A 347 -7.66 1.56 0.67
C GLU A 347 -8.62 2.11 -0.39
N LEU A 348 -9.26 1.25 -1.20
CA LEU A 348 -10.09 1.67 -2.33
C LEU A 348 -11.44 2.24 -1.91
N ALA A 349 -12.26 1.55 -1.10
CA ALA A 349 -13.66 1.89 -0.89
C ALA A 349 -14.20 1.73 0.55
N GLN A 350 -13.49 1.10 1.48
CA GLN A 350 -13.90 0.91 2.87
C GLN A 350 -13.63 2.14 3.78
N GLY A 351 -13.31 1.90 5.06
CA GLY A 351 -13.17 2.89 6.12
C GLY A 351 -12.06 3.92 5.88
N PHE A 352 -11.03 3.55 5.11
CA PHE A 352 -9.96 4.45 4.69
C PHE A 352 -10.16 4.97 3.26
N GLY A 353 -11.12 4.40 2.53
CA GLY A 353 -11.26 4.43 1.08
C GLY A 353 -11.00 5.74 0.33
N LEU A 354 -10.41 5.59 -0.84
CA LEU A 354 -10.30 6.60 -1.89
C LEU A 354 -11.65 6.93 -2.55
N VAL A 355 -12.52 5.94 -2.62
CA VAL A 355 -13.83 5.97 -3.29
C VAL A 355 -14.91 6.20 -2.23
N ASP A 356 -15.85 7.07 -2.58
CA ASP A 356 -17.08 7.24 -1.85
C ASP A 356 -18.05 6.14 -2.26
N ARG A 357 -18.39 5.24 -1.32
CA ARG A 357 -19.30 4.11 -1.57
C ARG A 357 -20.70 4.54 -1.99
N SER A 358 -21.14 5.74 -1.58
CA SER A 358 -22.47 6.24 -1.92
C SER A 358 -22.59 6.68 -3.38
N THR A 359 -21.49 7.16 -3.96
CA THR A 359 -21.46 7.65 -5.35
C THR A 359 -20.74 6.71 -6.31
N GLY A 360 -19.92 5.78 -5.77
CA GLY A 360 -19.02 4.93 -6.54
C GLY A 360 -17.86 5.69 -7.20
N LYS A 361 -17.62 6.95 -6.81
CA LYS A 361 -16.62 7.83 -7.44
C LYS A 361 -15.43 8.12 -6.52
N PRO A 362 -14.23 8.37 -7.07
CA PRO A 362 -13.09 8.83 -6.29
C PRO A 362 -13.37 10.17 -5.58
N ASP A 363 -12.99 10.31 -4.32
CA ASP A 363 -13.05 11.59 -3.60
C ASP A 363 -12.04 12.57 -4.23
N PRO A 364 -12.51 13.71 -4.77
CA PRO A 364 -11.64 14.61 -5.51
C PRO A 364 -10.58 15.30 -4.63
N ASP A 365 -10.82 15.50 -3.34
CA ASP A 365 -9.83 16.15 -2.46
C ASP A 365 -8.77 15.14 -2.04
N VAL A 366 -9.15 13.89 -1.81
CA VAL A 366 -8.22 12.78 -1.56
C VAL A 366 -7.35 12.54 -2.79
N MET A 367 -7.94 12.47 -3.98
CA MET A 367 -7.19 12.33 -5.23
C MET A 367 -6.18 13.46 -5.42
N ARG A 368 -6.57 14.72 -5.13
CA ARG A 368 -5.65 15.85 -5.22
C ARG A 368 -4.52 15.78 -4.19
N ALA A 369 -4.82 15.35 -2.95
CA ALA A 369 -3.81 15.15 -1.92
C ALA A 369 -2.78 14.09 -2.34
N LEU A 370 -3.25 12.91 -2.76
CA LEU A 370 -2.38 11.79 -3.12
C LEU A 370 -1.51 12.08 -4.36
N LEU A 371 -2.10 12.70 -5.39
CA LEU A 371 -1.38 12.99 -6.63
C LEU A 371 -0.55 14.29 -6.55
N GLY A 372 -0.75 15.08 -5.49
CA GLY A 372 -0.19 16.41 -5.28
C GLY A 372 -0.49 17.37 -6.44
N GLY A 373 -1.76 17.42 -6.86
CA GLY A 373 -2.22 18.40 -7.84
C GLY A 373 -2.00 19.83 -7.35
N ALA A 374 -1.64 20.74 -8.25
CA ALA A 374 -1.43 22.15 -7.94
C ALA A 374 -2.60 22.70 -7.09
N SER A 375 -2.28 23.21 -5.90
CA SER A 375 -3.21 23.95 -5.08
C SER A 375 -3.77 25.10 -5.93
N ARG A 376 -5.08 25.08 -6.21
CA ARG A 376 -5.75 26.29 -6.72
C ARG A 376 -5.53 27.36 -5.64
N PRO A 377 -4.90 28.51 -5.95
CA PRO A 377 -4.79 29.58 -4.98
C PRO A 377 -6.21 29.96 -4.55
N SER A 378 -6.42 30.06 -3.24
CA SER A 378 -7.65 30.58 -2.68
C SER A 378 -7.92 31.93 -3.32
N ARG A 379 -9.09 32.07 -3.97
CA ARG A 379 -9.59 33.40 -4.31
C ARG A 379 -9.79 34.11 -2.96
N ARG A 380 -8.94 35.11 -2.71
CA ARG A 380 -9.14 36.09 -1.64
C ARG A 380 -10.41 36.88 -1.88
#